data_AF-A0A1Y1KZ25-F1
#
_entry.id   AF-A0A1Y1KZ25-F1
#
_cell.length_a   1.000
_cell.length_b   1.000
_cell.length_c   1.000
_cell.angle_alpha   90.00
_cell.angle_beta   90.00
_cell.angle_gamma   90.00
#
_symmetry.space_group_name_H-M   'P 1'
#
loop_
_entity.id
_entity.type
_entity.pdbx_description
1 polymer ?
#
loop_
_entity_poly.entity_id
_entity_poly.type
_entity_poly.pdbx_seq_one_letter_code
_entity_poly.pdbx_strand_id
1 'polypeptide(L)'
;MLVFVFRGLQERKQYKQLVELVQNLYPGARPFRIGLDEHGKVPRISFLEAKRILREELGLESDDGKNFTDQEEAALGRHFRDSPRLGSTDVFTIDQYPASMRQFNSQANPDAPGFSNTWDTIVGGREICSGSQRINSYDGLCE
;
A
#
# COMPACT_ATOMS: atom_id res chain seq x y z
N MET A 1 -0.07 -0.72 13.85
CA MET A 1 -1.46 -1.21 14.03
C MET A 1 -1.78 -2.40 13.12
N LEU A 2 -1.77 -2.25 11.78
CA LEU A 2 -2.17 -3.33 10.84
C LEU A 2 -1.41 -4.66 11.04
N VAL A 3 -0.08 -4.60 11.18
CA VAL A 3 0.74 -5.80 11.49
C VAL A 3 0.27 -6.53 12.74
N PHE A 4 -0.12 -5.78 13.79
CA PHE A 4 -0.64 -6.39 15.02
C PHE A 4 -1.98 -7.10 14.78
N VAL A 5 -2.87 -6.50 13.98
CA VAL A 5 -4.15 -7.12 13.59
C VAL A 5 -3.90 -8.39 12.80
N PHE A 6 -3.06 -8.35 11.77
CA PHE A 6 -2.77 -9.53 10.93
C PHE A 6 -2.11 -10.66 11.74
N ARG A 7 -1.11 -10.35 12.56
CA ARG A 7 -0.52 -11.34 13.49
C ARG A 7 -1.56 -11.91 14.44
N GLY A 8 -2.39 -11.05 15.02
CA GLY A 8 -3.48 -11.47 15.91
C GLY A 8 -4.44 -12.46 15.25
N LEU A 9 -4.83 -12.23 13.99
CA LEU A 9 -5.69 -13.13 13.22
C LEU A 9 -5.01 -14.46 12.89
N GLN A 10 -3.70 -14.46 12.64
CA GLN A 10 -2.93 -15.66 12.27
C GLN A 10 -2.50 -16.51 13.48
N GLU A 11 -2.21 -15.88 14.62
CA GLU A 11 -1.57 -16.53 15.77
C GLU A 11 -2.57 -16.92 16.88
N ARG A 12 -3.68 -16.18 17.05
CA ARG A 12 -4.63 -16.46 18.13
C ARG A 12 -5.54 -17.63 17.75
N LYS A 13 -5.55 -18.66 18.60
CA LYS A 13 -6.29 -19.93 18.39
C LYS A 13 -7.74 -19.75 17.95
N GLN A 14 -8.45 -18.81 18.57
CA GLN A 14 -9.86 -18.52 18.28
C GLN A 14 -10.11 -18.03 16.84
N TYR A 15 -9.17 -17.31 16.23
CA TYR A 15 -9.31 -16.80 14.87
C TYR A 15 -8.75 -17.77 13.84
N LYS A 16 -7.68 -18.48 14.18
CA LYS A 16 -7.08 -19.48 13.29
C LYS A 16 -8.08 -20.53 12.81
N GLN A 17 -8.90 -21.07 13.72
CA GLN A 17 -9.94 -22.05 13.38
C GLN A 17 -10.99 -21.48 12.40
N LEU A 18 -11.37 -20.20 12.58
CA LEU A 18 -12.33 -19.54 11.71
C LEU A 18 -11.72 -19.27 10.33
N VAL A 19 -10.45 -18.86 10.27
CA VAL A 19 -9.73 -18.66 9.00
C VAL A 19 -9.60 -19.97 8.23
N GLU A 20 -9.21 -21.06 8.90
CA GLU A 20 -9.14 -22.40 8.28
C GLU A 20 -10.49 -22.87 7.75
N LEU A 21 -11.58 -22.64 8.48
CA LEU A 21 -12.93 -22.95 8.01
C LEU A 21 -13.28 -22.17 6.74
N VAL A 22 -13.00 -20.86 6.72
CA VAL A 22 -13.23 -20.02 5.53
C VAL A 22 -12.37 -20.49 4.36
N GLN A 23 -11.11 -20.86 4.58
CA GLN A 23 -10.23 -21.40 3.53
C GLN A 23 -10.75 -22.73 2.96
N ASN A 24 -11.37 -23.58 3.78
CA ASN A 24 -12.00 -24.81 3.30
C ASN A 24 -13.23 -24.52 2.43
N LEU A 25 -14.03 -23.49 2.78
CA LEU A 25 -15.20 -23.08 2.01
C LEU A 25 -14.83 -22.34 0.72
N TYR A 26 -13.72 -21.61 0.73
CA TYR A 26 -13.21 -20.84 -0.39
C TYR A 26 -11.78 -21.28 -0.71
N PRO A 27 -11.57 -22.37 -1.47
CA PRO A 27 -10.23 -22.90 -1.76
C PRO A 27 -9.30 -21.92 -2.50
N GLY A 28 -9.86 -20.87 -3.13
CA GLY A 28 -9.09 -19.78 -3.72
C GLY A 28 -8.49 -18.78 -2.71
N ALA A 29 -8.92 -18.83 -1.44
CA ALA A 29 -8.41 -18.01 -0.37
C ALA A 29 -7.00 -18.50 0.04
N ARG A 30 -5.99 -17.73 -0.32
CA ARG A 30 -4.59 -18.06 -0.04
C ARG A 30 -4.20 -17.64 1.38
N PRO A 31 -3.18 -18.28 2.00
CA PRO A 31 -2.63 -17.80 3.26
C PRO A 31 -2.08 -16.37 3.12
N PHE A 32 -2.36 -15.52 4.12
CA PHE A 32 -1.90 -14.13 4.14
C PHE A 32 -0.42 -14.04 4.56
N ARG A 33 0.38 -13.27 3.82
CA ARG A 33 1.79 -13.01 4.07
C ARG A 33 1.96 -11.55 4.51
N ILE A 34 2.44 -11.34 5.73
CA ILE A 34 2.71 -9.98 6.23
C ILE A 34 3.96 -9.37 5.59
N GLY A 35 4.98 -10.21 5.27
CA GLY A 35 6.23 -9.86 4.60
C GLY A 35 6.84 -8.52 5.04
N LEU A 36 7.72 -8.56 6.04
CA LEU A 36 8.38 -7.38 6.57
C LEU A 36 9.77 -7.18 5.95
N ASP A 37 10.22 -5.94 5.87
CA ASP A 37 11.58 -5.60 5.47
C ASP A 37 12.62 -6.01 6.54
N GLU A 38 13.89 -5.77 6.24
CA GLU A 38 15.02 -6.09 7.13
C GLU A 38 14.98 -5.37 8.49
N HIS A 39 14.19 -4.31 8.60
CA HIS A 39 13.96 -3.55 9.84
C HIS A 39 12.66 -3.94 10.55
N GLY A 40 11.97 -4.99 10.07
CA GLY A 40 10.70 -5.45 10.64
C GLY A 40 9.53 -4.51 10.36
N LYS A 41 9.58 -3.70 9.30
CA LYS A 41 8.53 -2.78 8.89
C LYS A 41 7.81 -3.28 7.63
N VAL A 42 6.59 -2.78 7.43
CA VAL A 42 5.83 -3.02 6.19
C VAL A 42 6.58 -2.34 5.04
N PRO A 43 6.81 -3.02 3.90
CA PRO A 43 7.48 -2.42 2.75
C PRO A 43 6.81 -1.13 2.32
N ARG A 44 7.63 -0.14 2.00
CA ARG A 44 7.19 1.18 1.55
C ARG A 44 7.94 1.55 0.29
N ILE A 45 7.22 2.06 -0.69
CA ILE A 45 7.77 2.63 -1.92
C ILE A 45 7.07 3.94 -2.24
N SER A 46 7.75 4.82 -2.98
CA SER A 46 7.14 6.05 -3.47
C SER A 46 6.19 5.80 -4.66
N PHE A 47 5.32 6.77 -4.92
CA PHE A 47 4.41 6.77 -6.07
C PHE A 47 5.17 6.56 -7.40
N LEU A 48 6.29 7.29 -7.59
CA LEU A 48 7.09 7.18 -8.80
C LEU A 48 7.78 5.82 -8.92
N GLU A 49 8.24 5.24 -7.82
CA GLU A 49 8.80 3.87 -7.84
C GLU A 49 7.74 2.84 -8.20
N ALA A 50 6.53 2.96 -7.65
CA ALA A 50 5.40 2.08 -7.98
C ALA A 50 5.04 2.17 -9.47
N LYS A 51 4.98 3.39 -10.02
CA LYS A 51 4.74 3.64 -11.44
C LYS A 51 5.88 3.10 -12.32
N ARG A 52 7.13 3.26 -11.89
CA ARG A 52 8.31 2.67 -12.56
C ARG A 52 8.22 1.15 -12.59
N ILE A 53 7.87 0.49 -11.48
CA ILE A 53 7.69 -0.97 -11.41
C ILE A 53 6.63 -1.42 -12.41
N LEU A 54 5.48 -0.74 -12.46
CA LEU A 54 4.41 -1.06 -13.41
C LEU A 54 4.91 -1.03 -14.87
N ARG A 55 5.67 0.00 -15.25
CA ARG A 55 6.20 0.12 -16.62
C ARG A 55 7.33 -0.83 -16.91
N GLU A 56 8.37 -0.81 -16.08
CA GLU A 56 9.66 -1.44 -16.39
C GLU A 56 9.71 -2.92 -16.00
N GLU A 57 9.06 -3.31 -14.91
CA GLU A 57 9.11 -4.68 -14.41
C GLU A 57 7.89 -5.50 -14.83
N LEU A 58 6.73 -4.86 -14.94
CA LEU A 58 5.46 -5.52 -15.29
C LEU A 58 5.01 -5.28 -16.73
N GLY A 59 5.67 -4.37 -17.46
CA GLY A 59 5.34 -4.06 -18.87
C GLY A 59 3.94 -3.46 -19.05
N LEU A 60 3.39 -2.82 -18.03
CA LEU A 60 2.09 -2.14 -18.08
C LEU A 60 2.26 -0.68 -18.47
N GLU A 61 1.45 -0.22 -19.42
CA GLU A 61 1.29 1.20 -19.72
C GLU A 61 0.72 1.90 -18.48
N SER A 62 1.54 2.75 -17.84
CA SER A 62 1.20 3.45 -16.61
C SER A 62 1.63 4.91 -16.70
N ASP A 63 0.67 5.82 -16.53
CA ASP A 63 0.85 7.26 -16.63
C ASP A 63 1.18 7.86 -15.25
N ASP A 64 2.30 8.57 -15.14
CA ASP A 64 2.74 9.26 -13.92
C ASP A 64 1.83 10.44 -13.55
N GLY A 65 1.09 10.98 -14.52
CA GLY A 65 0.12 12.07 -14.33
C GLY A 65 -1.26 11.61 -13.84
N LYS A 66 -1.46 10.30 -13.63
CA LYS A 66 -2.75 9.73 -13.19
C LYS A 66 -2.59 8.86 -11.95
N ASN A 67 -3.63 8.85 -11.12
CA ASN A 67 -3.68 7.94 -9.98
C ASN A 67 -3.69 6.47 -10.43
N PHE A 68 -3.42 5.55 -9.50
CA PHE A 68 -3.48 4.11 -9.80
C PHE A 68 -4.91 3.68 -10.13
N THR A 69 -5.02 2.87 -11.18
CA THR A 69 -6.21 2.10 -11.48
C THR A 69 -6.26 0.84 -10.63
N ASP A 70 -7.45 0.29 -10.46
CA ASP A 70 -7.61 -1.06 -9.91
C ASP A 70 -6.67 -2.08 -10.55
N GLN A 71 -6.54 -2.08 -11.88
CA GLN A 71 -5.69 -3.06 -12.55
C GLN A 71 -4.21 -2.93 -12.13
N GLU A 72 -3.73 -1.70 -11.99
CA GLU A 72 -2.36 -1.40 -11.53
C GLU A 72 -2.16 -1.82 -10.07
N GLU A 73 -3.08 -1.52 -9.17
CA GLU A 73 -2.99 -1.96 -7.77
C GLU A 73 -2.96 -3.50 -7.65
N ALA A 74 -3.80 -4.19 -8.43
CA ALA A 74 -3.81 -5.65 -8.45
C ALA A 74 -2.51 -6.22 -9.02
N ALA A 75 -1.92 -5.56 -10.02
CA ALA A 75 -0.65 -5.96 -10.60
C ALA A 75 0.50 -5.78 -9.59
N LEU A 76 0.57 -4.63 -8.92
CA LEU A 76 1.53 -4.38 -7.84
C LEU A 76 1.36 -5.38 -6.70
N GLY A 77 0.14 -5.66 -6.26
CA GLY A 77 -0.13 -6.64 -5.20
C GLY A 77 0.38 -8.04 -5.54
N ARG A 78 0.20 -8.50 -6.78
CA ARG A 78 0.78 -9.76 -7.24
C ARG A 78 2.31 -9.72 -7.26
N HIS A 79 2.89 -8.63 -7.77
CA HIS A 79 4.34 -8.46 -7.85
C HIS A 79 5.03 -8.46 -6.48
N PHE A 80 4.48 -7.72 -5.51
CA PHE A 80 4.99 -7.67 -4.13
C PHE A 80 4.90 -9.03 -3.43
N ARG A 81 3.86 -9.82 -3.74
CA ARG A 81 3.70 -11.17 -3.20
C ARG A 81 4.72 -12.14 -3.77
N ASP A 82 4.93 -12.10 -5.08
CA ASP A 82 5.77 -13.07 -5.81
C ASP A 82 7.26 -12.71 -5.78
N SER A 83 7.61 -11.44 -5.55
CA SER A 83 8.99 -10.95 -5.48
C SER A 83 9.59 -11.11 -4.09
N PRO A 84 10.63 -11.95 -3.90
CA PRO A 84 11.34 -12.05 -2.61
C PRO A 84 12.02 -10.73 -2.23
N ARG A 85 12.45 -9.93 -3.22
CA ARG A 85 13.09 -8.63 -3.01
C ARG A 85 12.14 -7.56 -2.48
N LEU A 86 10.83 -7.72 -2.71
CA LEU A 86 9.79 -6.81 -2.22
C LEU A 86 9.11 -7.35 -0.94
N GLY A 87 9.75 -8.30 -0.26
CA GLY A 87 9.31 -8.83 1.04
C GLY A 87 8.37 -10.04 0.95
N SER A 88 8.01 -10.50 -0.25
CA SER A 88 6.99 -11.56 -0.47
C SER A 88 5.75 -11.33 0.39
N THR A 89 5.14 -10.16 0.20
CA THR A 89 4.12 -9.60 1.09
C THR A 89 2.77 -9.42 0.40
N ASP A 90 1.69 -9.52 1.17
CA ASP A 90 0.35 -9.10 0.79
C ASP A 90 0.04 -7.67 1.23
N VAL A 91 0.92 -7.00 1.96
CA VAL A 91 0.72 -5.64 2.47
C VAL A 91 1.94 -4.77 2.23
N PHE A 92 1.72 -3.61 1.62
CA PHE A 92 2.75 -2.59 1.42
C PHE A 92 2.10 -1.19 1.42
N THR A 93 2.94 -0.16 1.53
CA THR A 93 2.51 1.24 1.49
C THR A 93 3.12 1.92 0.28
N ILE A 94 2.30 2.69 -0.44
CA ILE A 94 2.78 3.63 -1.44
C ILE A 94 2.70 5.02 -0.80
N ASP A 95 3.77 5.79 -0.81
CA ASP A 95 3.79 7.17 -0.30
C ASP A 95 4.20 8.18 -1.37
N GLN A 96 4.31 9.46 -0.99
CA GLN A 96 4.80 10.53 -1.87
C GLN A 96 3.97 10.68 -3.15
N TYR A 97 2.65 10.83 -3.03
CA TYR A 97 1.81 11.06 -4.20
C TYR A 97 1.89 12.52 -4.66
N PRO A 98 1.70 12.78 -5.97
CA PRO A 98 1.58 14.14 -6.48
C PRO A 98 0.52 14.92 -5.71
N ALA A 99 0.86 16.13 -5.27
CA ALA A 99 -0.03 16.97 -4.46
C ALA A 99 -1.34 17.29 -5.19
N SER A 100 -1.29 17.42 -6.52
CA SER A 100 -2.46 17.65 -7.38
C SER A 100 -3.50 16.53 -7.35
N MET A 101 -3.14 15.33 -6.91
CA MET A 101 -4.04 14.17 -6.80
C MET A 101 -4.67 14.04 -5.42
N ARG A 102 -4.31 14.90 -4.47
CA ARG A 102 -4.65 14.76 -3.06
C ARG A 102 -5.57 15.88 -2.59
N GLN A 103 -6.19 15.64 -1.43
CA GLN A 103 -7.12 16.60 -0.84
C GLN A 103 -6.37 17.88 -0.44
N PHE A 104 -7.03 19.04 -0.58
CA PHE A 104 -6.45 20.37 -0.32
C PHE A 104 -5.78 20.51 1.06
N ASN A 105 -6.28 19.79 2.06
CA ASN A 105 -5.76 19.82 3.43
C ASN A 105 -4.58 18.86 3.66
N SER A 106 -3.98 18.31 2.61
CA SER A 106 -2.81 17.43 2.70
C SER A 106 -1.53 18.25 2.63
N GLN A 107 -0.62 18.05 3.58
CA GLN A 107 0.65 18.75 3.65
C GLN A 107 1.52 18.40 2.42
N ALA A 108 2.04 19.42 1.74
CA ALA A 108 3.06 19.25 0.70
C ALA A 108 4.35 18.66 1.29
N ASN A 109 5.09 17.88 0.52
CA ASN A 109 6.41 17.40 0.94
C ASN A 109 7.43 18.54 0.80
N PRO A 110 8.09 19.00 1.89
CA PRO A 110 9.10 20.06 1.82
C PRO A 110 10.35 19.66 1.01
N ASP A 111 10.68 18.37 0.96
CA ASP A 111 11.88 17.85 0.31
C ASP A 111 11.63 17.42 -1.15
N ALA A 112 10.37 17.37 -1.58
CA ALA A 112 9.97 16.94 -2.93
C ALA A 112 8.88 17.87 -3.50
N PRO A 113 9.26 18.97 -4.16
CA PRO A 113 8.30 19.91 -4.75
C PRO A 113 7.33 19.22 -5.72
N GLY A 114 6.04 19.53 -5.59
CA GLY A 114 4.96 18.92 -6.37
C GLY A 114 4.40 17.61 -5.78
N PHE A 115 5.02 17.07 -4.73
CA PHE A 115 4.54 15.90 -4.00
C PHE A 115 3.96 16.27 -2.62
N SER A 116 3.31 15.31 -1.99
CA SER A 116 2.61 15.48 -0.72
C SER A 116 2.98 14.38 0.26
N ASN A 117 2.87 14.68 1.56
CA ASN A 117 3.02 13.74 2.66
C ASN A 117 1.76 12.88 2.81
N THR A 118 1.39 12.19 1.73
CA THR A 118 0.25 11.29 1.63
C THR A 118 0.71 9.87 1.34
N TRP A 119 -0.13 8.91 1.70
CA TRP A 119 0.17 7.50 1.55
C TRP A 119 -1.10 6.68 1.45
N ASP A 120 -1.03 5.58 0.70
CA ASP A 120 -2.08 4.57 0.62
C ASP A 120 -1.49 3.21 1.03
N THR A 121 -2.26 2.43 1.79
CA THR A 121 -1.91 1.05 2.14
C THR A 121 -2.66 0.09 1.25
N ILE A 122 -1.90 -0.73 0.53
CA ILE A 122 -2.43 -1.76 -0.36
C ILE A 122 -2.38 -3.10 0.37
N VAL A 123 -3.50 -3.83 0.36
CA VAL A 123 -3.60 -5.19 0.90
C VAL A 123 -4.20 -6.11 -0.16
N GLY A 124 -3.49 -7.18 -0.52
CA GLY A 124 -3.93 -8.12 -1.55
C GLY A 124 -4.13 -7.49 -2.94
N GLY A 125 -3.46 -6.37 -3.22
CA GLY A 125 -3.61 -5.63 -4.47
C GLY A 125 -4.84 -4.72 -4.56
N ARG A 126 -5.37 -4.29 -3.41
CA ARG A 126 -6.44 -3.29 -3.27
C ARG A 126 -6.05 -2.27 -2.22
N GLU A 127 -6.33 -1.00 -2.46
CA GLU A 127 -6.31 0.01 -1.39
C GLU A 127 -7.29 -0.36 -0.27
N ILE A 128 -6.84 -0.27 0.99
CA ILE A 128 -7.71 -0.39 2.17
C ILE A 128 -7.73 0.85 3.06
N CYS A 129 -6.72 1.71 2.95
CA CYS A 129 -6.55 2.91 3.76
C CYS A 129 -5.79 3.96 2.97
N SER A 130 -6.32 5.18 2.91
CA SER A 130 -5.62 6.38 2.45
C SER A 130 -5.42 7.36 3.60
N GLY A 131 -4.24 7.96 3.70
CA GLY A 131 -3.86 8.87 4.78
C GLY A 131 -2.95 10.00 4.32
N SER A 132 -2.90 11.05 5.14
CA SER A 132 -1.99 12.17 4.93
C SER A 132 -1.61 12.87 6.22
N GLN A 133 -0.45 13.50 6.24
CA GLN A 133 -0.19 14.58 7.19
C GLN A 133 -1.10 15.74 6.79
N ARG A 134 -1.90 16.22 7.75
CA ARG A 134 -2.79 17.36 7.53
C ARG A 134 -2.07 18.66 7.79
N ILE A 135 -2.41 19.68 7.00
CA ILE A 135 -2.05 21.06 7.28
C ILE A 135 -2.67 21.43 8.63
N ASN A 136 -1.84 21.91 9.56
CA ASN A 136 -2.23 22.15 10.94
C ASN A 136 -2.31 23.66 11.31
N SER A 137 -2.08 24.56 10.36
CA SER A 137 -2.29 26.00 10.51
C SER A 137 -3.49 26.46 9.69
N TYR A 138 -4.21 27.47 10.21
CA TYR A 138 -5.31 28.09 9.48
C TYR A 138 -4.82 28.77 8.20
N ASP A 139 -3.77 29.58 8.31
CA ASP A 139 -3.22 30.32 7.17
C ASP A 139 -2.78 29.39 6.04
N GLY A 140 -2.05 28.31 6.37
CA GLY A 140 -1.61 27.35 5.37
C GLY A 140 -2.74 26.51 4.76
N LEU A 141 -3.91 26.42 5.41
CA LEU A 141 -5.08 25.74 4.85
C LEU A 141 -5.88 26.65 3.91
N CYS A 142 -5.74 27.97 4.06
CA CYS A 142 -6.41 28.98 3.25
C CYS A 142 -5.64 29.35 1.98
N GLU A 143 -4.36 29.00 1.89
CA GLU A 143 -3.54 29.08 0.67
C GLU A 143 -3.96 28.03 -0.37
#